data_AF-A0A955WVU0-F1
#
_entry.id   AF-A0A955WVU0-F1
#
_cell.length_a   1.000
_cell.length_b   1.000
_cell.length_c   1.000
_cell.angle_alpha   90.00
_cell.angle_beta   90.00
_cell.angle_gamma   90.00
#
_symmetry.space_group_name_H-M   'P 1'
#
loop_
_entity.id
_entity.type
_entity.pdbx_description
1 polymer ?
#
loop_
_entity_poly.entity_id
_entity_poly.type
_entity_poly.pdbx_seq_one_letter_code
_entity_poly.pdbx_strand_id
1 'polypeptide(L)'
;LRYDDWVDARRDPIQATEAAAKYFKQMYERFGSWPLVLAAYNAGDGAVGRAIRRTSSTDFWQLVDRGVLPTEATRYVPKIMAAMVIGRNPARYGFGGVQPEPALEFEVVPVPPKLDLPSLARRADTSAKILARLNPELKRGYTPPDGQEYPLRVPRESAEALKASLASRPPRGQVFLEHRVRFGESLRDIAKRYDSRRSTLRQLNDLARGQDPTPGAVLVVPKPDKDPVHPLEGELLVVLDQDVEFAPPGQRRVFFPVRQRFSVGEVAAAFGVTPGQIGMWNAVDPAAPLQRGMVLRLYVPMSFDEGGVLLAQPEQVTVVEPGTEAADNALAHAKQPRPPTTRRVEHTVKAGESLGRIASRYSVSVAALRAENGMSTHVVISPGDVLWVPVNKTPKAQGKARRRAPKREARGKRYTVRDGDSLGKIARKFGVDLDTLRRRNGMRRQSRIYPGQVLAIP
;
A
#
# COMPACT_ATOMS: atom_id res chain seq x y z
N LEU A 1 -25.37 6.38 -11.92
CA LEU A 1 -24.00 6.76 -11.50
C LEU A 1 -23.08 5.58 -11.73
N ARG A 2 -21.85 5.79 -12.21
CA ARG A 2 -20.86 4.72 -12.41
C ARG A 2 -20.43 4.13 -11.07
N TYR A 3 -20.44 2.80 -10.94
CA TYR A 3 -20.00 2.09 -9.75
C TYR A 3 -19.32 0.78 -10.15
N ASP A 4 -17.99 0.74 -10.00
CA ASP A 4 -17.16 -0.41 -10.30
C ASP A 4 -15.95 -0.48 -9.35
N ASP A 5 -14.99 -1.33 -9.68
CA ASP A 5 -13.77 -1.55 -8.90
C ASP A 5 -12.83 -0.34 -8.82
N TRP A 6 -12.91 0.58 -9.79
CA TRP A 6 -12.03 1.73 -9.94
C TRP A 6 -12.72 3.04 -9.53
N VAL A 7 -14.01 3.17 -9.87
CA VAL A 7 -14.79 4.40 -9.71
C VAL A 7 -16.06 4.14 -8.89
N ASP A 8 -16.27 4.95 -7.85
CA ASP A 8 -17.56 5.12 -7.20
C ASP A 8 -18.04 6.56 -7.37
N ALA A 9 -18.82 6.81 -8.41
CA ALA A 9 -19.33 8.15 -8.74
C ALA A 9 -20.33 8.69 -7.70
N ARG A 10 -20.75 7.89 -6.70
CA ARG A 10 -21.52 8.38 -5.56
C ARG A 10 -20.66 9.16 -4.57
N ARG A 11 -19.34 8.98 -4.62
CA ARG A 11 -18.36 9.75 -3.83
C ARG A 11 -17.99 11.07 -4.51
N ASP A 12 -18.28 11.22 -5.79
CA ASP A 12 -18.13 12.47 -6.53
C ASP A 12 -19.21 13.47 -6.05
N PRO A 13 -18.83 14.58 -5.41
CA PRO A 13 -19.82 15.50 -4.83
C PRO A 13 -20.70 16.18 -5.88
N ILE A 14 -20.22 16.38 -7.11
CA ILE A 14 -20.99 17.03 -8.18
C ILE A 14 -21.96 16.03 -8.77
N GLN A 15 -21.47 14.86 -9.21
CA GLN A 15 -22.31 13.85 -9.84
C GLN A 15 -23.36 13.30 -8.87
N ALA A 16 -22.99 13.08 -7.60
CA ALA A 16 -23.94 12.65 -6.57
C ALA A 16 -25.03 13.70 -6.31
N THR A 17 -24.67 14.99 -6.26
CA THR A 17 -25.64 16.08 -6.05
C THR A 17 -26.58 16.22 -7.23
N GLU A 18 -26.07 16.19 -8.46
CA GLU A 18 -26.91 16.24 -9.67
C GLU A 18 -27.87 15.05 -9.75
N ALA A 19 -27.38 13.84 -9.45
CA ALA A 19 -28.22 12.65 -9.41
C ALA A 19 -29.31 12.74 -8.34
N ALA A 20 -28.97 13.21 -7.13
CA ALA A 20 -29.93 13.43 -6.06
C ALA A 20 -30.99 14.49 -6.44
N ALA A 21 -30.58 15.61 -7.05
CA ALA A 21 -31.50 16.65 -7.51
C ALA A 21 -32.47 16.15 -8.58
N LYS A 22 -31.98 15.38 -9.56
CA LYS A 22 -32.81 14.72 -10.58
C LYS A 22 -33.81 13.75 -9.93
N TYR A 23 -33.35 12.95 -8.97
CA TYR A 23 -34.20 12.03 -8.23
C TYR A 23 -35.28 12.77 -7.44
N PHE A 24 -34.94 13.86 -6.75
CA PHE A 24 -35.89 14.69 -6.01
C PHE A 24 -36.96 15.29 -6.91
N LYS A 25 -36.55 15.79 -8.09
CA LYS A 25 -37.49 16.32 -9.09
C LYS A 25 -38.50 15.26 -9.53
N GLN A 26 -38.03 14.05 -9.87
CA GLN A 26 -38.91 12.94 -10.25
C GLN A 26 -39.87 12.53 -9.12
N MET A 27 -39.39 12.51 -7.88
CA MET A 27 -40.24 12.20 -6.73
C MET A 27 -41.28 13.30 -6.48
N TYR A 28 -40.92 14.57 -6.72
CA TYR A 28 -41.86 15.68 -6.58
C TYR A 28 -42.94 15.62 -7.65
N GLU A 29 -42.58 15.34 -8.90
CA GLU A 29 -43.54 15.11 -10.00
C GLU A 29 -44.51 13.95 -9.67
N ARG A 30 -44.03 12.92 -8.96
CA ARG A 30 -44.84 11.77 -8.57
C ARG A 30 -45.75 12.01 -7.36
N PHE A 31 -45.26 12.68 -6.33
CA PHE A 31 -45.97 12.78 -5.04
C PHE A 31 -46.54 14.17 -4.75
N GLY A 32 -46.12 15.21 -5.48
CA GLY A 32 -46.58 16.59 -5.30
C GLY A 32 -46.22 17.22 -3.95
N SER A 33 -45.36 16.60 -3.15
CA SER A 33 -45.12 16.96 -1.74
C SER A 33 -43.66 16.77 -1.35
N TRP A 34 -42.98 17.86 -1.00
CA TRP A 34 -41.58 17.82 -0.54
C TRP A 34 -41.35 16.94 0.70
N PRO A 35 -42.22 16.94 1.72
CA PRO A 35 -42.13 15.96 2.82
C PRO A 35 -42.13 14.51 2.34
N LEU A 36 -42.99 14.16 1.36
CA LEU A 36 -43.01 12.82 0.78
C LEU A 36 -41.78 12.51 -0.07
N VAL A 37 -41.22 13.50 -0.77
CA VAL A 37 -39.93 13.37 -1.49
C VAL A 37 -38.81 13.00 -0.52
N LEU A 38 -38.70 13.72 0.60
CA LEU A 38 -37.68 13.46 1.63
C LEU A 38 -37.90 12.09 2.30
N ALA A 39 -39.15 11.71 2.56
CA ALA A 39 -39.48 10.39 3.07
C ALA A 39 -39.12 9.28 2.06
N ALA A 40 -39.38 9.49 0.77
CA ALA A 40 -39.06 8.55 -0.30
C ALA A 40 -37.54 8.41 -0.51
N TYR A 41 -36.78 9.49 -0.35
CA TYR A 41 -35.33 9.43 -0.42
C TYR A 41 -34.71 8.55 0.67
N ASN A 42 -35.30 8.52 1.87
CA ASN A 42 -34.83 7.67 2.96
C ASN A 42 -35.44 6.26 2.93
N ALA A 43 -36.76 6.13 2.76
CA ALA A 43 -37.47 4.84 2.83
C ALA A 43 -37.62 4.11 1.48
N GLY A 44 -37.27 4.76 0.38
CA GLY A 44 -37.63 4.32 -0.97
C GLY A 44 -39.02 4.78 -1.40
N ASP A 45 -39.15 5.11 -2.67
CA ASP A 45 -40.38 5.57 -3.34
C ASP A 45 -41.50 4.51 -3.29
N GLY A 46 -41.14 3.22 -3.37
CA GLY A 46 -42.09 2.12 -3.28
C GLY A 46 -42.80 2.04 -1.92
N ALA A 47 -42.08 2.35 -0.82
CA ALA A 47 -42.65 2.36 0.52
C ALA A 47 -43.66 3.50 0.69
N VAL A 48 -43.29 4.70 0.27
CA VAL A 48 -44.18 5.87 0.28
C VAL A 48 -45.39 5.64 -0.63
N GLY A 49 -45.19 5.10 -1.83
CA GLY A 49 -46.28 4.76 -2.74
C GLY A 49 -47.27 3.74 -2.16
N ARG A 50 -46.80 2.74 -1.40
CA ARG A 50 -47.68 1.79 -0.70
C ARG A 50 -48.46 2.47 0.44
N ALA A 51 -47.81 3.35 1.20
CA ALA A 51 -48.44 4.11 2.28
C ALA A 51 -49.58 4.99 1.78
N ILE A 52 -49.35 5.70 0.66
CA ILE A 52 -50.38 6.52 -0.02
C ILE A 52 -51.53 5.64 -0.47
N ARG A 53 -51.27 4.53 -1.17
CA ARG A 53 -52.34 3.62 -1.64
C ARG A 53 -53.18 3.03 -0.50
N ARG A 54 -52.56 2.70 0.64
CA ARG A 54 -53.26 2.10 1.79
C ARG A 54 -54.17 3.10 2.51
N THR A 55 -53.84 4.38 2.47
CA THR A 55 -54.53 5.42 3.27
C THR A 55 -55.32 6.40 2.44
N SER A 56 -55.11 6.39 1.11
CA SER A 56 -55.56 7.40 0.15
C SER A 56 -55.14 8.83 0.51
N SER A 57 -54.07 8.99 1.31
CA SER A 57 -53.55 10.29 1.73
C SER A 57 -52.20 10.58 1.11
N THR A 58 -52.01 11.83 0.68
CA THR A 58 -50.74 12.39 0.18
C THR A 58 -50.12 13.38 1.17
N ASP A 59 -50.69 13.50 2.37
CA ASP A 59 -50.14 14.32 3.44
C ASP A 59 -49.18 13.49 4.30
N PHE A 60 -47.92 13.92 4.38
CA PHE A 60 -46.89 13.18 5.12
C PHE A 60 -47.24 12.99 6.60
N TRP A 61 -47.81 14.01 7.26
CA TRP A 61 -48.11 13.95 8.69
C TRP A 61 -49.24 12.98 8.98
N GLN A 62 -50.28 12.95 8.14
CA GLN A 62 -51.32 11.92 8.22
C GLN A 62 -50.76 10.50 8.03
N LEU A 63 -49.78 10.31 7.14
CA LEU A 63 -49.13 9.01 6.98
C LEU A 63 -48.29 8.62 8.22
N VAL A 64 -47.67 9.59 8.88
CA VAL A 64 -46.96 9.39 10.15
C VAL A 64 -47.93 9.01 11.26
N ASP A 65 -49.02 9.77 11.44
CA ASP A 65 -50.03 9.54 12.48
C ASP A 65 -50.70 8.17 12.35
N ARG A 66 -50.91 7.71 11.11
CA ARG A 66 -51.44 6.38 10.80
C ARG A 66 -50.41 5.25 10.93
N GLY A 67 -49.16 5.56 11.27
CA GLY A 67 -48.09 4.57 11.46
C GLY A 67 -47.75 3.78 10.20
N VAL A 68 -47.93 4.37 9.01
CA VAL A 68 -47.78 3.65 7.74
C VAL A 68 -46.41 3.81 7.07
N LEU A 69 -45.53 4.62 7.67
CA LEU A 69 -44.16 4.86 7.21
C LEU A 69 -43.13 4.31 8.21
N PRO A 70 -41.94 3.87 7.76
CA PRO A 70 -40.85 3.45 8.65
C PRO A 70 -40.41 4.56 9.59
N THR A 71 -40.09 4.22 10.86
CA THR A 71 -39.67 5.18 11.88
C THR A 71 -38.44 6.00 11.51
N GLU A 72 -37.52 5.43 10.73
CA GLU A 72 -36.35 6.16 10.23
C GLU A 72 -36.78 7.36 9.37
N ALA A 73 -37.71 7.13 8.43
CA ALA A 73 -38.20 8.15 7.52
C ALA A 73 -39.09 9.18 8.21
N THR A 74 -39.91 8.76 9.18
CA THR A 74 -40.72 9.70 9.98
C THR A 74 -39.85 10.67 10.77
N ARG A 75 -38.66 10.24 11.21
CA ARG A 75 -37.66 11.09 11.87
C ARG A 75 -36.75 11.86 10.92
N TYR A 76 -36.56 11.38 9.69
CA TYR A 76 -35.70 12.03 8.71
C TYR A 76 -36.25 13.38 8.25
N VAL A 77 -37.54 13.45 7.89
CA VAL A 77 -38.15 14.67 7.36
C VAL A 77 -38.09 15.86 8.34
N PRO A 78 -38.48 15.72 9.63
CA PRO A 78 -38.38 16.81 10.60
C PRO A 78 -36.94 17.28 10.84
N LYS A 79 -35.95 16.38 10.77
CA LYS A 79 -34.52 16.77 10.91
C LYS A 79 -34.08 17.70 9.78
N ILE A 80 -34.46 17.38 8.54
CA ILE A 80 -34.16 18.23 7.38
C ILE A 80 -34.89 19.57 7.50
N MET A 81 -36.17 19.57 7.91
CA MET A 81 -36.91 20.81 8.16
C MET A 81 -36.26 21.68 9.24
N ALA A 82 -35.85 21.09 10.37
CA ALA A 82 -35.13 21.80 11.42
C ALA A 82 -33.81 22.38 10.89
N ALA A 83 -33.03 21.61 10.12
CA ALA A 83 -31.80 22.10 9.49
C ALA A 83 -32.05 23.28 8.55
N MET A 84 -33.15 23.27 7.77
CA MET A 84 -33.53 24.41 6.93
C MET A 84 -33.90 25.65 7.76
N VAL A 85 -34.67 25.48 8.84
CA VAL A 85 -35.06 26.58 9.74
C VAL A 85 -33.84 27.20 10.43
N ILE A 86 -32.93 26.35 10.93
CA ILE A 86 -31.65 26.77 11.53
C ILE A 86 -30.78 27.46 10.47
N GLY A 87 -30.62 26.87 9.29
CA GLY A 87 -29.78 27.40 8.21
C GLY A 87 -30.26 28.75 7.66
N ARG A 88 -31.56 29.03 7.70
CA ARG A 88 -32.12 30.35 7.36
C ARG A 88 -31.90 31.41 8.45
N ASN A 89 -31.69 31.00 9.70
CA ASN A 89 -31.56 31.91 10.85
C ASN A 89 -30.42 31.47 11.79
N PRO A 90 -29.18 31.29 11.30
CA PRO A 90 -28.13 30.61 12.06
C PRO A 90 -27.81 31.32 13.37
N ALA A 91 -27.73 32.66 13.37
CA ALA A 91 -27.46 33.45 14.56
C ALA A 91 -28.50 33.25 15.67
N ARG A 92 -29.79 33.14 15.33
CA ARG A 92 -30.88 32.91 16.29
C ARG A 92 -30.73 31.59 17.05
N TYR A 93 -30.11 30.60 16.42
CA TYR A 93 -29.91 29.26 16.98
C TYR A 93 -28.47 29.02 17.45
N GLY A 94 -27.67 30.08 17.65
CA GLY A 94 -26.30 29.97 18.18
C GLY A 94 -25.22 29.68 17.14
N PHE A 95 -25.54 29.71 15.84
CA PHE A 95 -24.62 29.43 14.72
C PHE A 95 -24.11 30.70 14.01
N GLY A 96 -24.12 31.86 14.68
CA GLY A 96 -23.70 33.14 14.08
C GLY A 96 -22.21 33.23 13.72
N GLY A 97 -21.36 32.38 14.32
CA GLY A 97 -19.91 32.35 14.09
C GLY A 97 -19.43 31.27 13.12
N VAL A 98 -20.34 30.62 12.37
CA VAL A 98 -19.95 29.55 11.43
C VAL A 98 -19.24 30.17 10.23
N GLN A 99 -17.99 29.76 10.01
CA GLN A 99 -17.23 30.12 8.81
C GLN A 99 -17.43 29.04 7.74
N PRO A 100 -18.01 29.37 6.57
CA PRO A 100 -18.12 28.42 5.47
C PRO A 100 -16.75 27.97 4.99
N GLU A 101 -16.62 26.68 4.66
CA GLU A 101 -15.44 26.20 3.95
C GLU A 101 -15.37 26.88 2.55
N PRO A 102 -14.17 27.21 2.07
CA PRO A 102 -14.01 27.75 0.73
C PRO A 102 -14.45 26.73 -0.32
N ALA A 103 -15.04 27.21 -1.42
CA ALA A 103 -15.41 26.36 -2.54
C ALA A 103 -14.18 25.59 -3.07
N LEU A 104 -14.40 24.34 -3.45
CA LEU A 104 -13.36 23.55 -4.10
C LEU A 104 -13.07 24.14 -5.48
N GLU A 105 -11.93 24.80 -5.60
CA GLU A 105 -11.42 25.27 -6.89
C GLU A 105 -10.54 24.20 -7.53
N PHE A 106 -10.92 23.79 -8.74
CA PHE A 106 -10.16 22.88 -9.55
C PHE A 106 -10.35 23.19 -11.03
N GLU A 107 -9.50 22.60 -11.85
CA GLU A 107 -9.67 22.47 -13.29
C GLU A 107 -9.73 20.98 -13.63
N VAL A 108 -10.40 20.63 -14.72
CA VAL A 108 -10.45 19.26 -15.23
C VAL A 108 -9.43 19.12 -16.34
N VAL A 109 -8.48 18.21 -16.17
CA VAL A 109 -7.45 17.89 -17.16
C VAL A 109 -7.66 16.45 -17.62
N PRO A 110 -7.89 16.21 -18.93
CA PRO A 110 -7.90 14.85 -19.47
C PRO A 110 -6.52 14.21 -19.30
N VAL A 111 -6.49 13.01 -18.74
CA VAL A 111 -5.25 12.26 -18.53
C VAL A 111 -5.39 10.82 -19.04
N PRO A 112 -4.30 10.17 -19.46
CA PRO A 112 -4.36 8.78 -19.87
C PRO A 112 -4.90 7.83 -18.78
N PRO A 113 -5.48 6.69 -19.16
CA PRO A 113 -5.90 5.65 -18.22
C PRO A 113 -4.68 5.03 -17.52
N LYS A 114 -4.93 4.31 -16.43
CA LYS A 114 -3.93 3.51 -15.71
C LYS A 114 -2.75 4.34 -15.13
N LEU A 115 -3.01 5.54 -14.64
CA LEU A 115 -2.01 6.40 -14.00
C LEU A 115 -2.28 6.53 -12.51
N ASP A 116 -1.24 6.42 -11.69
CA ASP A 116 -1.36 6.60 -10.24
C ASP A 116 -1.40 8.09 -9.86
N LEU A 117 -2.24 8.42 -8.86
CA LEU A 117 -2.33 9.79 -8.35
C LEU A 117 -0.99 10.35 -7.87
N PRO A 118 -0.07 9.60 -7.21
CA PRO A 118 1.26 10.11 -6.89
C PRO A 118 2.10 10.52 -8.11
N SER A 119 2.08 9.79 -9.21
CA SER A 119 2.78 10.16 -10.44
C SER A 119 2.16 11.38 -11.10
N LEU A 120 0.83 11.45 -11.16
CA LEU A 120 0.11 12.63 -11.64
C LEU A 120 0.41 13.85 -10.77
N ALA A 121 0.44 13.69 -9.44
CA ALA A 121 0.74 14.77 -8.51
C ALA A 121 2.15 15.34 -8.70
N ARG A 122 3.16 14.48 -8.94
CA ARG A 122 4.53 14.94 -9.25
C ARG A 122 4.60 15.74 -10.55
N ARG A 123 3.81 15.38 -11.55
CA ARG A 123 3.73 16.09 -12.84
C ARG A 123 2.99 17.41 -12.73
N ALA A 124 2.00 17.47 -11.86
CA ALA A 124 1.14 18.63 -11.62
C ALA A 124 1.68 19.59 -10.53
N ASP A 125 2.89 19.36 -10.02
CA ASP A 125 3.50 20.10 -8.89
C ASP A 125 2.55 20.23 -7.68
N THR A 126 1.92 19.11 -7.30
CA THR A 126 0.97 19.05 -6.17
C THR A 126 1.17 17.77 -5.34
N SER A 127 0.26 17.50 -4.40
CA SER A 127 0.29 16.30 -3.58
C SER A 127 -0.78 15.29 -3.99
N ALA A 128 -0.45 14.00 -3.89
CA ALA A 128 -1.41 12.91 -4.13
C ALA A 128 -2.65 12.99 -3.23
N LYS A 129 -2.48 13.53 -2.00
CA LYS A 129 -3.58 13.74 -1.05
C LYS A 129 -4.57 14.80 -1.56
N ILE A 130 -4.07 15.88 -2.16
CA ILE A 130 -4.92 16.91 -2.77
C ILE A 130 -5.68 16.33 -3.95
N LEU A 131 -5.00 15.60 -4.85
CA LEU A 131 -5.67 14.94 -5.97
C LEU A 131 -6.73 13.94 -5.51
N ALA A 132 -6.43 13.12 -4.49
CA ALA A 132 -7.40 12.18 -3.95
C ALA A 132 -8.62 12.87 -3.31
N ARG A 133 -8.44 14.05 -2.71
CA ARG A 133 -9.54 14.86 -2.17
C ARG A 133 -10.41 15.46 -3.28
N LEU A 134 -9.81 15.88 -4.39
CA LEU A 134 -10.53 16.42 -5.54
C LEU A 134 -11.20 15.34 -6.40
N ASN A 135 -10.69 14.11 -6.37
CA ASN A 135 -11.22 12.96 -7.11
C ASN A 135 -11.59 11.81 -6.16
N PRO A 136 -12.52 12.05 -5.20
CA PRO A 136 -12.88 11.06 -4.19
C PRO A 136 -13.54 9.80 -4.76
N GLU A 137 -14.02 9.85 -6.00
CA GLU A 137 -14.57 8.72 -6.75
C GLU A 137 -13.55 7.66 -7.12
N LEU A 138 -12.25 8.01 -7.20
CA LEU A 138 -11.18 7.07 -7.52
C LEU A 138 -10.85 6.18 -6.30
N LYS A 139 -11.47 4.99 -6.26
CA LYS A 139 -11.36 4.06 -5.12
C LYS A 139 -9.91 3.69 -4.81
N ARG A 140 -9.12 3.41 -5.85
CA ARG A 140 -7.76 2.86 -5.72
C ARG A 140 -6.65 3.92 -5.81
N GLY A 141 -7.01 5.18 -6.07
CA GLY A 141 -6.01 6.25 -6.33
C GLY A 141 -5.30 6.11 -7.68
N TYR A 142 -5.98 5.56 -8.68
CA TYR A 142 -5.52 5.43 -10.06
C TYR A 142 -6.61 5.89 -11.01
N THR A 143 -6.23 6.41 -12.17
CA THR A 143 -7.17 6.62 -13.27
C THR A 143 -7.64 5.25 -13.78
N PRO A 144 -8.94 5.10 -14.11
CA PRO A 144 -9.50 3.82 -14.53
C PRO A 144 -8.81 3.27 -15.78
N PRO A 145 -8.78 1.93 -15.97
CA PRO A 145 -8.11 1.31 -17.10
C PRO A 145 -8.91 1.35 -18.40
N ASP A 146 -10.20 1.64 -18.29
CA ASP A 146 -11.15 1.76 -19.40
C ASP A 146 -11.16 3.18 -19.99
N GLY A 147 -11.42 3.27 -21.29
CA GLY A 147 -11.46 4.54 -22.02
C GLY A 147 -10.10 5.02 -22.52
N GLN A 148 -10.14 6.08 -23.32
CA GLN A 148 -8.94 6.72 -23.88
C GLN A 148 -8.35 7.76 -22.92
N GLU A 149 -9.19 8.45 -22.14
CA GLU A 149 -8.80 9.49 -21.19
C GLU A 149 -9.73 9.53 -19.97
N TYR A 150 -9.23 10.04 -18.85
CA TYR A 150 -9.94 10.29 -17.61
C TYR A 150 -9.97 11.79 -17.28
N PRO A 151 -11.14 12.38 -16.95
CA PRO A 151 -11.25 13.80 -16.60
C PRO A 151 -10.78 14.05 -15.15
N LEU A 152 -9.48 14.18 -14.94
CA LEU A 152 -8.89 14.37 -13.61
C LEU A 152 -9.08 15.80 -13.11
N ARG A 153 -9.68 15.97 -11.93
CA ARG A 153 -9.72 17.26 -11.22
C ARG A 153 -8.38 17.55 -10.55
N VAL A 154 -7.79 18.70 -10.86
CA VAL A 154 -6.52 19.15 -10.28
C VAL A 154 -6.67 20.58 -9.77
N PRO A 155 -5.85 21.04 -8.80
CA PRO A 155 -5.83 22.46 -8.42
C PRO A 155 -5.63 23.34 -9.66
N ARG A 156 -6.31 24.50 -9.72
CA ARG A 156 -6.24 25.39 -10.90
C ARG A 156 -4.81 25.79 -11.23
N GLU A 157 -4.00 26.07 -10.21
CA GLU A 157 -2.59 26.42 -10.35
C GLU A 157 -1.71 25.27 -10.87
N SER A 158 -2.19 24.03 -10.78
CA SER A 158 -1.47 22.81 -11.17
C SER A 158 -1.82 22.33 -12.59
N ALA A 159 -2.89 22.86 -13.19
CA ALA A 159 -3.42 22.37 -14.46
C ALA A 159 -2.43 22.55 -15.61
N GLU A 160 -1.87 23.75 -15.77
CA GLU A 160 -0.92 24.06 -16.82
C GLU A 160 0.38 23.25 -16.70
N ALA A 161 0.89 23.06 -15.47
CA ALA A 161 2.05 22.22 -15.22
C ALA A 161 1.80 20.75 -15.64
N LEU A 162 0.62 20.22 -15.32
CA LEU A 162 0.24 18.86 -15.72
C LEU A 162 0.12 18.72 -17.24
N LYS A 163 -0.61 19.63 -17.90
CA LYS A 163 -0.77 19.62 -19.37
C LYS A 163 0.59 19.67 -20.07
N ALA A 164 1.46 20.60 -19.67
CA ALA A 164 2.81 20.72 -20.22
C ALA A 164 3.67 19.45 -19.98
N SER A 165 3.57 18.84 -18.80
CA SER A 165 4.28 17.60 -18.48
C SER A 165 3.81 16.40 -19.31
N LEU A 166 2.50 16.30 -19.56
CA LEU A 166 1.91 15.23 -20.37
C LEU A 166 2.29 15.38 -21.85
N ALA A 167 2.26 16.60 -22.38
CA ALA A 167 2.64 16.89 -23.77
C ALA A 167 4.13 16.65 -24.03
N SER A 168 5.01 17.12 -23.14
CA SER A 168 6.46 16.96 -23.30
C SER A 168 6.94 15.52 -23.09
N ARG A 169 6.28 14.77 -22.21
CA ARG A 169 6.65 13.39 -21.88
C ARG A 169 5.41 12.56 -21.56
N PRO A 170 4.80 11.93 -22.59
CA PRO A 170 3.67 11.03 -22.41
C PRO A 170 4.00 9.99 -21.33
N PRO A 171 3.16 9.86 -20.27
CA PRO A 171 3.37 8.82 -19.29
C PRO A 171 3.10 7.46 -19.94
N ARG A 172 3.98 6.48 -19.67
CA ARG A 172 3.60 5.09 -19.87
C ARG A 172 2.59 4.75 -18.79
N GLY A 173 1.38 4.33 -19.19
CA GLY A 173 0.38 3.83 -18.26
C GLY A 173 0.94 2.66 -17.46
N GLN A 174 0.69 2.63 -16.16
CA GLN A 174 1.03 1.48 -15.33
C GLN A 174 0.04 0.36 -15.66
N VAL A 175 0.44 -0.65 -16.42
CA VAL A 175 -0.43 -1.80 -16.65
C VAL A 175 -0.64 -2.53 -15.32
N PHE A 176 -1.86 -2.94 -15.01
CA PHE A 176 -2.16 -3.78 -13.85
C PHE A 176 -2.42 -5.21 -14.30
N LEU A 177 -2.04 -6.15 -13.46
CA LEU A 177 -2.32 -7.57 -13.63
C LEU A 177 -3.14 -8.04 -12.43
N GLU A 178 -3.92 -9.10 -12.64
CA GLU A 178 -4.52 -9.86 -11.57
C GLU A 178 -3.57 -10.97 -11.13
N HIS A 179 -3.34 -11.08 -9.83
CA HIS A 179 -2.57 -12.13 -9.20
C HIS A 179 -3.45 -12.88 -8.22
N ARG A 180 -3.68 -14.16 -8.50
CA ARG A 180 -4.36 -15.06 -7.55
C ARG A 180 -3.35 -15.52 -6.50
N VAL A 181 -3.62 -15.19 -5.24
CA VAL A 181 -2.74 -15.49 -4.10
C VAL A 181 -2.66 -16.98 -3.89
N ARG A 182 -1.45 -17.53 -3.89
CA ARG A 182 -1.21 -18.96 -3.65
C ARG A 182 -1.20 -19.27 -2.16
N PHE A 183 -1.57 -20.49 -1.79
CA PHE A 183 -1.41 -20.95 -0.42
C PHE A 183 0.07 -20.96 -0.02
N GLY A 184 0.38 -20.36 1.13
CA GLY A 184 1.76 -20.15 1.60
C GLY A 184 2.44 -18.88 1.09
N GLU A 185 1.83 -18.13 0.17
CA GLU A 185 2.41 -16.89 -0.36
C GLU A 185 2.10 -15.69 0.56
N SER A 186 3.12 -14.92 0.95
CA SER A 186 2.93 -13.69 1.73
C SER A 186 2.90 -12.44 0.84
N LEU A 187 2.45 -11.30 1.38
CA LEU A 187 2.50 -10.03 0.65
C LEU A 187 3.94 -9.63 0.25
N ARG A 188 4.94 -10.10 1.02
CA ARG A 188 6.35 -9.88 0.69
C ARG A 188 6.76 -10.65 -0.57
N ASP A 189 6.27 -11.88 -0.71
CA ASP A 189 6.60 -12.77 -1.84
C ASP A 189 5.98 -12.21 -3.13
N ILE A 190 4.71 -11.78 -3.07
CA ILE A 190 4.01 -11.11 -4.19
C ILE A 190 4.71 -9.79 -4.55
N ALA A 191 5.09 -8.98 -3.56
CA ALA A 191 5.82 -7.74 -3.79
C ALA A 191 7.15 -7.99 -4.51
N LYS A 192 7.88 -9.03 -4.14
CA LYS A 192 9.13 -9.41 -4.79
C LYS A 192 8.90 -9.89 -6.23
N ARG A 193 7.91 -10.75 -6.45
CA ARG A 193 7.54 -11.29 -7.77
C ARG A 193 7.27 -10.18 -8.79
N TYR A 194 6.55 -9.14 -8.38
CA TYR A 194 6.13 -8.05 -9.26
C TYR A 194 7.00 -6.78 -9.14
N ASP A 195 8.20 -6.89 -8.55
CA ASP A 195 9.11 -5.75 -8.29
C ASP A 195 8.39 -4.52 -7.70
N SER A 196 7.49 -4.77 -6.76
CA SER A 196 6.62 -3.77 -6.16
C SER A 196 6.93 -3.56 -4.68
N ARG A 197 6.47 -2.46 -4.12
CA ARG A 197 6.56 -2.20 -2.68
C ARG A 197 5.33 -2.79 -2.00
N ARG A 198 5.53 -3.45 -0.84
CA ARG A 198 4.42 -3.91 0.01
C ARG A 198 3.39 -2.82 0.31
N SER A 199 3.84 -1.57 0.50
CA SER A 199 2.92 -0.43 0.70
C SER A 199 2.05 -0.15 -0.51
N THR A 200 2.60 -0.27 -1.72
CA THR A 200 1.87 -0.09 -2.98
C THR A 200 0.83 -1.18 -3.16
N LEU A 201 1.20 -2.46 -2.93
CA LEU A 201 0.25 -3.57 -3.01
C LEU A 201 -0.86 -3.45 -1.96
N ARG A 202 -0.55 -2.98 -0.75
CA ARG A 202 -1.58 -2.71 0.26
C ARG A 202 -2.57 -1.65 -0.19
N GLN A 203 -2.05 -0.55 -0.72
CA GLN A 203 -2.89 0.56 -1.19
C GLN A 203 -3.77 0.15 -2.37
N LEU A 204 -3.25 -0.66 -3.30
CA LEU A 204 -3.99 -1.14 -4.46
C LEU A 204 -5.13 -2.11 -4.10
N ASN A 205 -5.01 -2.81 -2.99
CA ASN A 205 -5.89 -3.92 -2.61
C ASN A 205 -6.59 -3.69 -1.26
N ASP A 206 -6.60 -2.45 -0.78
CA ASP A 206 -7.24 -2.05 0.50
C ASP A 206 -6.83 -2.91 1.71
N LEU A 207 -5.56 -3.36 1.76
CA LEU A 207 -5.05 -4.21 2.83
C LEU A 207 -4.48 -3.38 3.99
N ALA A 208 -4.79 -3.76 5.23
CA ALA A 208 -4.27 -3.10 6.43
C ALA A 208 -2.76 -3.33 6.62
N ARG A 209 -2.13 -2.50 7.46
CA ARG A 209 -0.71 -2.65 7.77
C ARG A 209 -0.48 -3.95 8.56
N GLY A 210 0.24 -4.89 7.95
CA GLY A 210 0.60 -6.17 8.60
C GLY A 210 -0.37 -7.31 8.27
N GLN A 211 -1.48 -7.01 7.62
CA GLN A 211 -2.35 -8.01 7.02
C GLN A 211 -1.65 -8.62 5.80
N ASP A 212 -1.55 -9.95 5.78
CA ASP A 212 -1.20 -10.72 4.60
C ASP A 212 -2.49 -11.13 3.85
N PRO A 213 -2.44 -11.27 2.52
CA PRO A 213 -3.60 -11.60 1.72
C PRO A 213 -4.06 -13.04 1.95
N THR A 214 -5.37 -13.27 1.86
CA THR A 214 -5.95 -14.60 2.01
C THR A 214 -5.61 -15.48 0.80
N PRO A 215 -5.23 -16.76 0.98
CA PRO A 215 -5.10 -17.71 -0.12
C PRO A 215 -6.34 -17.73 -1.01
N GLY A 216 -6.14 -17.76 -2.33
CA GLY A 216 -7.21 -17.73 -3.34
C GLY A 216 -7.75 -16.34 -3.68
N ALA A 217 -7.47 -15.31 -2.88
CA ALA A 217 -7.86 -13.93 -3.18
C ALA A 217 -7.19 -13.45 -4.46
N VAL A 218 -7.89 -12.60 -5.22
CA VAL A 218 -7.34 -11.94 -6.41
C VAL A 218 -6.86 -10.55 -6.03
N LEU A 219 -5.56 -10.31 -6.18
CA LEU A 219 -4.95 -9.00 -5.97
C LEU A 219 -4.66 -8.33 -7.30
N VAL A 220 -4.86 -7.02 -7.33
CA VAL A 220 -4.37 -6.14 -8.38
C VAL A 220 -2.93 -5.76 -8.07
N VAL A 221 -2.03 -6.09 -9.01
CA VAL A 221 -0.60 -5.82 -8.90
C VAL A 221 -0.14 -4.98 -10.09
N PRO A 222 0.84 -4.09 -9.94
CA PRO A 222 1.47 -3.43 -11.08
C PRO A 222 2.19 -4.46 -11.96
N LYS A 223 2.07 -4.33 -13.28
CA LYS A 223 2.90 -5.05 -14.23
C LYS A 223 4.36 -4.56 -14.06
N PRO A 224 5.30 -5.46 -13.76
CA PRO A 224 6.71 -5.11 -13.67
C PRO A 224 7.28 -4.81 -15.06
N ASP A 225 8.35 -4.00 -15.08
CA ASP A 225 9.10 -3.73 -16.32
C ASP A 225 9.88 -4.96 -16.80
N LYS A 226 10.21 -5.87 -15.87
CA LYS A 226 10.90 -7.13 -16.12
C LYS A 226 9.96 -8.31 -15.89
N ASP A 227 10.30 -9.47 -16.45
CA ASP A 227 9.51 -10.68 -16.21
C ASP A 227 9.44 -11.00 -14.70
N PRO A 228 8.27 -11.43 -14.20
CA PRO A 228 8.11 -11.73 -12.79
C PRO A 228 9.08 -12.82 -12.33
N VAL A 229 9.87 -12.52 -11.30
CA VAL A 229 10.82 -13.46 -10.70
C VAL A 229 10.11 -14.46 -9.79
N HIS A 230 10.72 -15.64 -9.61
CA HIS A 230 10.18 -16.59 -8.65
C HIS A 230 10.26 -15.97 -7.23
N PRO A 231 9.20 -16.03 -6.40
CA PRO A 231 9.23 -15.37 -5.10
C PRO A 231 10.36 -15.87 -4.18
N LEU A 232 10.79 -17.12 -4.39
CA LEU A 232 11.88 -17.77 -3.64
C LEU A 232 13.26 -17.66 -4.31
N GLU A 233 13.40 -16.88 -5.38
CA GLU A 233 14.69 -16.76 -6.06
C GLU A 233 15.76 -16.11 -5.17
N GLY A 234 16.98 -16.66 -5.15
CA GLY A 234 18.07 -16.21 -4.27
C GLY A 234 17.83 -16.50 -2.78
N GLU A 235 16.87 -17.38 -2.47
CA GLU A 235 16.64 -17.87 -1.11
C GLU A 235 17.33 -19.22 -0.90
N LEU A 236 18.31 -19.29 0.01
CA LEU A 236 18.80 -20.58 0.50
C LEU A 236 17.76 -21.19 1.44
N LEU A 237 17.23 -22.35 1.07
CA LEU A 237 16.29 -23.13 1.86
C LEU A 237 16.98 -24.41 2.31
N VAL A 238 17.05 -24.65 3.62
CA VAL A 238 17.74 -25.81 4.18
C VAL A 238 16.72 -26.78 4.72
N VAL A 239 16.82 -28.05 4.32
CA VAL A 239 15.99 -29.15 4.83
C VAL A 239 16.92 -30.19 5.44
N LEU A 240 16.59 -30.62 6.66
CA LEU A 240 17.29 -31.72 7.31
C LEU A 240 16.68 -33.04 6.84
N ASP A 241 17.46 -33.88 6.16
CA ASP A 241 17.00 -35.17 5.65
C ASP A 241 18.12 -36.21 5.66
N GLN A 242 17.80 -37.44 6.06
CA GLN A 242 18.72 -38.59 6.03
C GLN A 242 18.55 -39.41 4.75
N ASP A 243 17.39 -39.33 4.08
CA ASP A 243 17.06 -40.15 2.89
C ASP A 243 16.71 -39.25 1.70
N VAL A 244 17.76 -38.80 1.00
CA VAL A 244 17.63 -37.83 -0.10
C VAL A 244 16.88 -38.40 -1.32
N GLU A 245 16.67 -39.70 -1.42
CA GLU A 245 16.05 -40.35 -2.59
C GLU A 245 14.68 -41.01 -2.35
N PHE A 246 14.21 -41.10 -1.11
CA PHE A 246 12.94 -41.78 -0.83
C PHE A 246 11.74 -40.97 -1.36
N ALA A 247 10.87 -41.61 -2.15
CA ALA A 247 9.53 -41.12 -2.48
C ALA A 247 8.56 -42.32 -2.52
N PRO A 248 7.40 -42.26 -1.85
CA PRO A 248 6.41 -43.33 -1.93
C PRO A 248 5.93 -43.58 -3.37
N PRO A 249 5.62 -44.82 -3.76
CA PRO A 249 5.12 -45.12 -5.11
C PRO A 249 3.91 -44.26 -5.50
N GLY A 250 3.96 -43.67 -6.70
CA GLY A 250 2.89 -42.79 -7.21
C GLY A 250 2.83 -41.40 -6.57
N GLN A 251 3.80 -41.05 -5.72
CA GLN A 251 3.97 -39.73 -5.13
C GLN A 251 5.28 -39.12 -5.57
N ARG A 252 5.34 -37.79 -5.51
CA ARG A 252 6.55 -37.00 -5.72
C ARG A 252 6.80 -36.10 -4.53
N ARG A 253 8.07 -35.83 -4.29
CA ARG A 253 8.52 -34.97 -3.21
C ARG A 253 8.44 -33.51 -3.63
N VAL A 254 7.88 -32.67 -2.75
CA VAL A 254 7.84 -31.21 -2.89
C VAL A 254 8.28 -30.55 -1.59
N PHE A 255 8.72 -29.29 -1.69
CA PHE A 255 9.22 -28.52 -0.56
C PHE A 255 8.35 -27.28 -0.34
N PHE A 256 7.73 -27.19 0.84
CA PHE A 256 6.84 -26.10 1.21
C PHE A 256 7.49 -25.16 2.25
N PRO A 257 7.88 -23.93 1.87
CA PRO A 257 8.44 -22.97 2.82
C PRO A 257 7.34 -22.33 3.68
N VAL A 258 7.43 -22.49 4.99
CA VAL A 258 6.50 -21.92 5.97
C VAL A 258 6.77 -20.42 6.13
N ARG A 259 5.97 -19.59 5.43
CA ARG A 259 6.11 -18.11 5.42
C ARG A 259 5.45 -17.42 6.61
N GLN A 260 4.35 -17.99 7.09
CA GLN A 260 3.51 -17.50 8.17
C GLN A 260 3.15 -18.65 9.12
N ARG A 261 2.49 -18.36 10.24
CA ARG A 261 2.06 -19.40 11.17
C ARG A 261 0.93 -20.20 10.54
N PHE A 262 1.21 -21.46 10.23
CA PHE A 262 0.22 -22.45 9.82
C PHE A 262 0.15 -23.56 10.86
N SER A 263 -1.03 -24.15 11.02
CA SER A 263 -1.17 -25.46 11.62
C SER A 263 -0.77 -26.54 10.63
N VAL A 264 -0.34 -27.70 11.14
CA VAL A 264 -0.09 -28.88 10.29
C VAL A 264 -1.37 -29.29 9.54
N GLY A 265 -2.54 -29.13 10.16
CA GLY A 265 -3.84 -29.40 9.55
C GLY A 265 -4.15 -28.54 8.32
N GLU A 266 -3.87 -27.24 8.37
CA GLU A 266 -4.05 -26.35 7.21
C GLU A 266 -3.14 -26.74 6.05
N VAL A 267 -1.89 -27.10 6.33
CA VAL A 267 -0.96 -27.58 5.30
C VAL A 267 -1.43 -28.92 4.76
N ALA A 268 -1.83 -29.85 5.62
CA ALA A 268 -2.34 -31.17 5.22
C ALA A 268 -3.53 -31.04 4.24
N ALA A 269 -4.49 -30.19 4.56
CA ALA A 269 -5.65 -29.92 3.70
C ALA A 269 -5.24 -29.30 2.35
N ALA A 270 -4.34 -28.33 2.34
CA ALA A 270 -3.88 -27.68 1.10
C ALA A 270 -3.10 -28.62 0.17
N PHE A 271 -2.46 -29.65 0.72
CA PHE A 271 -1.63 -30.59 -0.01
C PHE A 271 -2.30 -31.95 -0.28
N GLY A 272 -3.52 -32.16 0.21
CA GLY A 272 -4.25 -33.42 0.05
C GLY A 272 -3.61 -34.59 0.79
N VAL A 273 -2.96 -34.33 1.93
CA VAL A 273 -2.30 -35.33 2.78
C VAL A 273 -2.87 -35.28 4.21
N THR A 274 -2.44 -36.17 5.09
CA THR A 274 -2.86 -36.19 6.50
C THR A 274 -1.85 -35.49 7.41
N PRO A 275 -2.28 -34.90 8.54
CA PRO A 275 -1.35 -34.30 9.50
C PRO A 275 -0.32 -35.29 10.05
N GLY A 276 -0.71 -36.55 10.23
CA GLY A 276 0.18 -37.62 10.68
C GLY A 276 1.30 -37.92 9.67
N GLN A 277 1.00 -37.91 8.37
CA GLN A 277 2.01 -38.03 7.32
C GLN A 277 3.02 -36.87 7.38
N ILE A 278 2.56 -35.63 7.50
CA ILE A 278 3.46 -34.47 7.63
C ILE A 278 4.34 -34.59 8.87
N GLY A 279 3.76 -35.01 10.00
CA GLY A 279 4.48 -35.26 11.25
C GLY A 279 5.60 -36.27 11.08
N MET A 280 5.29 -37.42 10.47
CA MET A 280 6.25 -38.49 10.17
C MET A 280 7.37 -38.01 9.23
N TRP A 281 7.05 -37.30 8.15
CA TRP A 281 8.04 -36.87 7.16
C TRP A 281 8.97 -35.76 7.64
N ASN A 282 8.55 -34.98 8.63
CA ASN A 282 9.31 -33.80 9.08
C ASN A 282 9.76 -33.89 10.54
N ALA A 283 9.49 -35.01 11.21
CA ALA A 283 9.68 -35.18 12.65
C ALA A 283 9.08 -34.02 13.47
N VAL A 284 7.86 -33.59 13.09
CA VAL A 284 7.11 -32.52 13.77
C VAL A 284 5.90 -33.08 14.48
N ASP A 285 5.57 -32.51 15.63
CA ASP A 285 4.30 -32.82 16.31
C ASP A 285 3.13 -32.27 15.47
N PRO A 286 2.18 -33.12 15.00
CA PRO A 286 1.02 -32.68 14.23
C PRO A 286 0.11 -31.68 14.96
N ALA A 287 0.16 -31.64 16.30
CA ALA A 287 -0.60 -30.70 17.11
C ALA A 287 0.12 -29.36 17.32
N ALA A 288 1.43 -29.30 17.05
CA ALA A 288 2.22 -28.09 17.25
C ALA A 288 2.11 -27.12 16.06
N PRO A 289 2.11 -25.79 16.30
CA PRO A 289 2.12 -24.81 15.23
C PRO A 289 3.47 -24.81 14.50
N LEU A 290 3.42 -24.69 13.17
CA LEU A 290 4.61 -24.61 12.34
C LEU A 290 5.31 -23.26 12.51
N GLN A 291 6.63 -23.29 12.61
CA GLN A 291 7.44 -22.09 12.77
C GLN A 291 7.81 -21.47 11.42
N ARG A 292 7.81 -20.13 11.38
CA ARG A 292 8.26 -19.39 10.21
C ARG A 292 9.72 -19.71 9.88
N GLY A 293 10.00 -19.97 8.61
CA GLY A 293 11.33 -20.32 8.12
C GLY A 293 11.61 -21.82 8.07
N MET A 294 10.71 -22.66 8.61
CA MET A 294 10.71 -24.09 8.33
C MET A 294 10.43 -24.33 6.85
N VAL A 295 11.01 -25.40 6.31
CA VAL A 295 10.70 -25.90 4.97
C VAL A 295 10.25 -27.33 5.16
N LEU A 296 8.97 -27.59 4.85
CA LEU A 296 8.39 -28.91 4.99
C LEU A 296 8.66 -29.73 3.75
N ARG A 297 9.13 -30.95 3.96
CA ARG A 297 9.16 -32.03 2.99
C ARG A 297 7.78 -32.69 2.96
N LEU A 298 7.16 -32.69 1.80
CA LEU A 298 5.84 -33.27 1.58
C LEU A 298 5.90 -34.24 0.40
N TYR A 299 5.13 -35.33 0.47
CA TYR A 299 4.93 -36.23 -0.65
C TYR A 299 3.50 -36.12 -1.14
N VAL A 300 3.34 -35.62 -2.36
CA VAL A 300 2.04 -35.37 -2.98
C VAL A 300 1.80 -36.34 -4.13
N PRO A 301 0.55 -36.67 -4.49
CA PRO A 301 0.25 -37.44 -5.68
C PRO A 301 0.89 -36.83 -6.94
N MET A 302 1.27 -37.66 -7.91
CA MET A 302 1.79 -37.17 -9.20
C MET A 302 0.83 -36.20 -9.91
N SER A 303 -0.48 -36.31 -9.65
CA SER A 303 -1.54 -35.44 -10.19
C SER A 303 -1.77 -34.13 -9.41
N PHE A 304 -1.01 -33.86 -8.34
CA PHE A 304 -1.21 -32.69 -7.50
C PHE A 304 -0.97 -31.38 -8.26
N ASP A 305 -1.94 -30.45 -8.18
CA ASP A 305 -1.86 -29.12 -8.78
C ASP A 305 -0.99 -28.15 -7.95
N GLU A 306 0.18 -27.81 -8.49
CA GLU A 306 1.11 -26.88 -7.86
C GLU A 306 0.71 -25.41 -8.06
N GLY A 307 -0.19 -25.10 -9.02
CA GLY A 307 -0.53 -23.73 -9.38
C GLY A 307 -1.13 -22.92 -8.22
N GLY A 308 -1.80 -23.61 -7.29
CA GLY A 308 -2.45 -23.05 -6.12
C GLY A 308 -1.56 -22.88 -4.88
N VAL A 309 -0.32 -23.37 -4.89
CA VAL A 309 0.58 -23.38 -3.71
C VAL A 309 1.93 -22.73 -4.03
N LEU A 310 2.57 -22.11 -3.04
CA LEU A 310 3.95 -21.64 -3.17
C LEU A 310 4.91 -22.77 -2.79
N LEU A 311 5.61 -23.34 -3.78
CA LEU A 311 6.61 -24.38 -3.59
C LEU A 311 8.02 -23.85 -3.84
N ALA A 312 9.00 -24.43 -3.15
CA ALA A 312 10.40 -24.28 -3.47
C ALA A 312 10.79 -25.19 -4.63
N GLN A 313 11.57 -24.63 -5.56
CA GLN A 313 12.17 -25.42 -6.63
C GLN A 313 13.28 -26.32 -6.05
N PRO A 314 13.51 -27.53 -6.58
CA PRO A 314 14.52 -28.44 -6.08
C PRO A 314 15.92 -27.79 -5.96
N GLU A 315 16.29 -26.93 -6.90
CA GLU A 315 17.59 -26.25 -6.95
C GLU A 315 17.74 -25.18 -5.85
N GLN A 316 16.63 -24.75 -5.22
CA GLN A 316 16.62 -23.79 -4.12
C GLN A 316 16.80 -24.46 -2.76
N VAL A 317 16.68 -25.79 -2.71
CA VAL A 317 16.69 -26.56 -1.47
C VAL A 317 18.01 -27.29 -1.31
N THR A 318 18.73 -26.95 -0.26
CA THR A 318 19.90 -27.71 0.19
C THR A 318 19.45 -28.70 1.25
N VAL A 319 19.51 -29.98 0.88
CA VAL A 319 19.24 -31.08 1.80
C VAL A 319 20.54 -31.44 2.51
N VAL A 320 20.51 -31.49 3.84
CA VAL A 320 21.68 -31.80 4.68
C VAL A 320 21.33 -32.87 5.70
N GLU A 321 22.27 -33.78 5.94
CA GLU A 321 22.09 -34.84 6.92
C GLU A 321 22.12 -34.29 8.35
N PRO A 322 21.11 -34.56 9.19
CA PRO A 322 21.08 -34.13 10.59
C PRO A 322 22.33 -34.57 11.36
N GLY A 323 22.86 -33.69 12.21
CA GLY A 323 24.00 -33.99 13.09
C GLY A 323 25.38 -33.88 12.42
N THR A 324 25.44 -33.44 11.17
CA THR A 324 26.71 -33.15 10.46
C THR A 324 27.15 -31.70 10.64
N GLU A 325 28.45 -31.42 10.53
CA GLU A 325 28.98 -30.04 10.53
C GLU A 325 28.38 -29.22 9.37
N ALA A 326 28.07 -29.88 8.24
CA ALA A 326 27.37 -29.28 7.13
C ALA A 326 25.95 -28.83 7.50
N ALA A 327 25.21 -29.63 8.29
CA ALA A 327 23.89 -29.26 8.79
C ALA A 327 23.96 -28.10 9.78
N ASP A 328 24.92 -28.10 10.71
CA ASP A 328 25.11 -27.00 11.66
C ASP A 328 25.47 -25.69 10.95
N ASN A 329 26.35 -25.76 9.95
CA ASN A 329 26.73 -24.61 9.13
C ASN A 329 25.55 -24.11 8.27
N ALA A 330 24.77 -25.01 7.67
CA ALA A 330 23.60 -24.66 6.87
C ALA A 330 22.48 -24.05 7.73
N LEU A 331 22.20 -24.59 8.92
CA LEU A 331 21.24 -24.04 9.88
C LEU A 331 21.71 -22.68 10.42
N ALA A 332 23.00 -22.52 10.70
CA ALA A 332 23.58 -21.25 11.11
C ALA A 332 23.47 -20.19 10.01
N HIS A 333 23.70 -20.57 8.74
CA HIS A 333 23.55 -19.67 7.59
C HIS A 333 22.08 -19.29 7.32
N ALA A 334 21.15 -20.24 7.45
CA ALA A 334 19.71 -19.99 7.28
C ALA A 334 19.10 -19.13 8.41
N LYS A 335 19.63 -19.23 9.65
CA LYS A 335 19.23 -18.41 10.80
C LYS A 335 19.83 -17.01 10.80
N GLN A 336 20.91 -16.78 10.05
CA GLN A 336 21.45 -15.43 9.89
C GLN A 336 20.42 -14.57 9.13
N PRO A 337 20.03 -13.39 9.65
CA PRO A 337 19.17 -12.49 8.91
C PRO A 337 19.85 -12.18 7.58
N ARG A 338 19.19 -12.50 6.46
CA ARG A 338 19.71 -12.11 5.14
C ARG A 338 20.08 -10.64 5.20
N PRO A 339 21.32 -10.27 4.84
CA PRO A 339 21.72 -8.89 4.91
C PRO A 339 20.75 -8.06 4.08
N PRO A 340 20.17 -6.98 4.64
CA PRO A 340 19.22 -6.15 3.92
C PRO A 340 19.95 -5.48 2.77
N THR A 341 19.69 -5.93 1.53
CA THR A 341 20.17 -5.34 0.25
C THR A 341 21.52 -4.64 0.42
N THR A 342 22.58 -5.43 0.51
CA THR A 342 23.96 -4.93 0.62
C THR A 342 24.27 -4.00 -0.52
N ARG A 343 24.61 -2.75 -0.20
CA ARG A 343 25.18 -1.84 -1.20
C ARG A 343 26.61 -2.28 -1.45
N ARG A 344 26.97 -2.52 -2.72
CA ARG A 344 28.36 -2.85 -3.10
C ARG A 344 29.20 -1.57 -3.09
N VAL A 345 30.35 -1.62 -2.44
CA VAL A 345 31.36 -0.56 -2.47
C VAL A 345 32.66 -1.17 -2.98
N GLU A 346 33.23 -0.58 -4.01
CA GLU A 346 34.53 -0.96 -4.55
C GLU A 346 35.66 -0.51 -3.59
N HIS A 347 36.63 -1.40 -3.35
CA HIS A 347 37.78 -1.14 -2.50
C HIS A 347 39.07 -1.66 -3.14
N THR A 348 39.99 -0.76 -3.47
CA THR A 348 41.34 -1.12 -3.94
C THR A 348 42.28 -1.38 -2.76
N VAL A 349 42.84 -2.58 -2.70
CA VAL A 349 43.76 -3.04 -1.66
C VAL A 349 45.05 -2.20 -1.70
N LYS A 350 45.46 -1.68 -0.54
CA LYS A 350 46.70 -0.90 -0.39
C LYS A 350 47.82 -1.75 0.20
N ALA A 351 49.06 -1.29 0.01
CA ALA A 351 50.24 -1.91 0.61
C ALA A 351 50.07 -2.09 2.13
N GLY A 352 50.20 -3.34 2.60
CA GLY A 352 50.07 -3.72 4.02
C GLY A 352 48.65 -4.01 4.51
N GLU A 353 47.63 -3.94 3.65
CA GLU A 353 46.26 -4.33 4.02
C GLU A 353 46.07 -5.85 3.98
N SER A 354 45.18 -6.34 4.85
CA SER A 354 44.75 -7.74 4.87
C SER A 354 43.23 -7.81 4.82
N LEU A 355 42.67 -8.95 4.38
CA LEU A 355 41.22 -9.17 4.36
C LEU A 355 40.58 -8.89 5.73
N GLY A 356 41.25 -9.22 6.83
CA GLY A 356 40.80 -8.91 8.19
C GLY A 356 40.70 -7.41 8.49
N ARG A 357 41.71 -6.62 8.08
CA ARG A 357 41.71 -5.16 8.26
C ARG A 357 40.67 -4.46 7.37
N ILE A 358 40.50 -4.95 6.15
CA ILE A 358 39.49 -4.43 5.20
C ILE A 358 38.09 -4.75 5.71
N ALA A 359 37.82 -6.00 6.11
CA ALA A 359 36.54 -6.42 6.64
C ALA A 359 36.14 -5.61 7.89
N SER A 360 37.09 -5.43 8.83
CA SER A 360 36.89 -4.61 10.02
C SER A 360 36.56 -3.15 9.67
N ARG A 361 37.28 -2.54 8.72
CA ARG A 361 37.05 -1.15 8.26
C ARG A 361 35.62 -0.94 7.77
N TYR A 362 35.08 -1.90 7.02
CA TYR A 362 33.75 -1.81 6.44
C TYR A 362 32.66 -2.41 7.33
N SER A 363 33.03 -2.89 8.52
CA SER A 363 32.11 -3.56 9.46
C SER A 363 31.39 -4.76 8.82
N VAL A 364 32.15 -5.56 8.06
CA VAL A 364 31.71 -6.82 7.46
C VAL A 364 32.58 -7.97 7.98
N SER A 365 32.11 -9.22 7.88
CA SER A 365 32.94 -10.37 8.22
C SER A 365 33.92 -10.69 7.09
N VAL A 366 35.07 -11.30 7.42
CA VAL A 366 36.02 -11.79 6.40
C VAL A 366 35.36 -12.84 5.50
N ALA A 367 34.49 -13.67 6.07
CA ALA A 367 33.70 -14.65 5.31
C ALA A 367 32.76 -13.99 4.29
N ALA A 368 32.05 -12.92 4.67
CA ALA A 368 31.18 -12.19 3.76
C ALA A 368 31.96 -11.46 2.66
N LEU A 369 33.12 -10.87 3.00
CA LEU A 369 34.00 -10.22 2.04
C LEU A 369 34.57 -11.22 1.02
N ARG A 370 34.96 -12.42 1.47
CA ARG A 370 35.43 -13.50 0.59
C ARG A 370 34.33 -14.03 -0.31
N ALA A 371 33.14 -14.27 0.24
CA ALA A 371 31.99 -14.76 -0.51
C ALA A 371 31.56 -13.78 -1.61
N GLU A 372 31.56 -12.46 -1.33
CA GLU A 372 31.22 -11.44 -2.33
C GLU A 372 32.22 -11.38 -3.50
N ASN A 373 33.46 -11.80 -3.28
CA ASN A 373 34.54 -11.78 -4.27
C ASN A 373 34.94 -13.16 -4.79
N GLY A 374 34.17 -14.21 -4.48
CA GLY A 374 34.45 -15.59 -4.92
C GLY A 374 35.80 -16.15 -4.45
N MET A 375 36.30 -15.70 -3.29
CA MET A 375 37.65 -16.04 -2.82
C MET A 375 37.68 -17.30 -1.94
N SER A 376 38.68 -18.15 -2.15
CA SER A 376 38.95 -19.31 -1.29
C SER A 376 39.51 -18.89 0.08
N THR A 377 39.50 -19.81 1.04
CA THR A 377 39.95 -19.57 2.43
C THR A 377 41.43 -19.22 2.55
N HIS A 378 42.25 -19.55 1.54
CA HIS A 378 43.70 -19.39 1.53
C HIS A 378 44.19 -18.31 0.55
N VAL A 379 43.30 -17.55 -0.08
CA VAL A 379 43.69 -16.47 -1.00
C VAL A 379 44.44 -15.35 -0.26
N VAL A 380 45.58 -14.98 -0.84
CA VAL A 380 46.39 -13.81 -0.45
C VAL A 380 46.06 -12.66 -1.39
N ILE A 381 45.68 -11.51 -0.84
CA ILE A 381 45.40 -10.29 -1.61
C ILE A 381 46.67 -9.47 -1.80
N SER A 382 46.83 -8.88 -2.98
CA SER A 382 47.96 -8.02 -3.35
C SER A 382 47.56 -6.54 -3.41
N PRO A 383 48.49 -5.61 -3.14
CA PRO A 383 48.23 -4.19 -3.35
C PRO A 383 47.85 -3.92 -4.82
N GLY A 384 46.72 -3.23 -5.03
CA GLY A 384 46.13 -3.00 -6.35
C GLY A 384 44.89 -3.85 -6.65
N ASP A 385 44.67 -4.94 -5.91
CA ASP A 385 43.48 -5.78 -6.09
C ASP A 385 42.20 -4.99 -5.80
N VAL A 386 41.15 -5.21 -6.60
CA VAL A 386 39.84 -4.57 -6.40
C VAL A 386 38.89 -5.56 -5.74
N LEU A 387 38.38 -5.19 -4.57
CA LEU A 387 37.41 -5.97 -3.81
C LEU A 387 36.04 -5.28 -3.79
N TRP A 388 34.99 -6.05 -4.04
CA TRP A 388 33.60 -5.65 -3.82
C TRP A 388 33.21 -5.91 -2.37
N VAL A 389 32.94 -4.85 -1.62
CA VAL A 389 32.61 -4.95 -0.19
C VAL A 389 31.10 -4.80 0.02
N PRO A 390 30.44 -5.80 0.65
CA PRO A 390 29.00 -5.76 0.88
C PRO A 390 28.68 -4.96 2.15
N VAL A 391 28.53 -3.63 2.05
CA VAL A 391 28.33 -2.77 3.22
C VAL A 391 26.86 -2.70 3.67
N ASN A 392 26.62 -2.92 4.97
CA ASN A 392 25.30 -2.79 5.60
C ASN A 392 25.04 -1.39 6.20
N LYS A 393 26.08 -0.56 6.39
CA LYS A 393 26.02 0.89 6.69
C LYS A 393 27.30 1.56 6.18
N THR A 394 27.23 2.81 5.72
CA THR A 394 28.42 3.58 5.30
C THR A 394 29.43 3.69 6.45
N PRO A 395 30.73 3.43 6.23
CA PRO A 395 31.73 3.47 7.29
C PRO A 395 31.90 4.89 7.84
N LYS A 396 32.02 5.02 9.17
CA LYS A 396 32.51 6.25 9.81
C LYS A 396 33.98 6.41 9.41
N ALA A 397 34.28 7.37 8.54
CA ALA A 397 35.65 7.72 8.21
C ALA A 397 36.38 8.21 9.47
N GLN A 398 37.47 7.53 9.85
CA GLN A 398 38.48 8.08 10.74
C GLN A 398 39.20 9.21 9.99
N GLY A 399 39.20 10.39 10.62
CA GLY A 399 39.64 11.63 10.00
C GLY A 399 41.12 11.68 9.69
N LYS A 400 41.45 12.24 8.53
CA LYS A 400 42.61 13.13 8.37
C LYS A 400 42.11 14.57 8.25
N ALA A 401 42.92 15.49 8.76
CA ALA A 401 42.59 16.83 9.20
C ALA A 401 41.64 17.63 8.29
N ARG A 402 40.56 18.15 8.90
CA ARG A 402 39.62 19.10 8.31
C ARG A 402 40.32 20.45 8.05
N ARG A 403 40.39 20.87 6.78
CA ARG A 403 40.23 22.31 6.49
C ARG A 403 38.78 22.67 6.81
N ARG A 404 38.60 23.64 7.72
CA ARG A 404 37.30 24.15 8.15
C ARG A 404 36.60 24.84 6.97
N ALA A 405 35.40 24.38 6.64
CA ALA A 405 34.34 25.09 5.92
C ALA A 405 33.02 24.83 6.68
N PRO A 406 32.03 25.74 6.61
CA PRO A 406 31.23 26.13 7.77
C PRO A 406 30.16 25.12 8.19
N LYS A 407 29.78 25.23 9.48
CA LYS A 407 28.74 24.48 10.20
C LYS A 407 27.48 24.29 9.35
N ARG A 408 27.09 23.02 9.11
CA ARG A 408 25.72 22.69 8.68
C ARG A 408 24.76 22.98 9.85
N GLU A 409 23.86 23.93 9.63
CA GLU A 409 22.76 24.26 10.53
C GLU A 409 21.85 23.06 10.79
N ALA A 410 21.25 23.05 11.98
CA ALA A 410 20.40 22.00 12.50
C ALA A 410 19.24 21.66 11.55
N ARG A 411 18.88 20.36 11.48
CA ARG A 411 17.61 19.92 10.88
C ARG A 411 16.46 20.52 11.69
N GLY A 412 15.89 21.61 11.19
CA GLY A 412 14.74 22.30 11.80
C GLY A 412 13.54 21.38 12.03
N LYS A 413 12.72 21.72 13.03
CA LYS A 413 11.47 21.02 13.35
C LYS A 413 10.55 21.03 12.13
N ARG A 414 9.82 19.93 11.87
CA ARG A 414 8.77 19.91 10.83
C ARG A 414 7.40 20.08 11.46
N TYR A 415 6.53 20.85 10.82
CA TYR A 415 5.16 21.10 11.25
C TYR A 415 4.17 20.74 10.16
N THR A 416 3.19 19.91 10.48
CA THR A 416 2.07 19.62 9.59
C THR A 416 0.97 20.65 9.84
N VAL A 417 0.67 21.46 8.83
CA VAL A 417 -0.40 22.46 8.81
C VAL A 417 -1.71 21.77 9.20
N ARG A 418 -2.43 22.33 10.16
CA ARG A 418 -3.73 21.84 10.60
C ARG A 418 -4.85 22.69 9.99
N ASP A 419 -6.07 22.22 10.15
CA ASP A 419 -7.22 22.99 9.72
C ASP A 419 -7.33 24.31 10.50
N GLY A 420 -7.61 25.41 9.80
CA GLY A 420 -7.61 26.77 10.37
C GLY A 420 -6.23 27.42 10.61
N ASP A 421 -5.13 26.76 10.27
CA ASP A 421 -3.80 27.35 10.32
C ASP A 421 -3.58 28.38 9.19
N SER A 422 -2.80 29.41 9.49
CA SER A 422 -2.24 30.33 8.50
C SER A 422 -0.74 30.43 8.68
N LEU A 423 0.01 30.79 7.63
CA LEU A 423 1.46 30.95 7.74
C LEU A 423 1.84 31.91 8.88
N GLY A 424 1.08 33.00 9.07
CA GLY A 424 1.30 33.95 10.16
C GLY A 424 0.96 33.41 11.55
N LYS A 425 -0.03 32.51 11.69
CA LYS A 425 -0.30 31.81 12.96
C LYS A 425 0.80 30.80 13.28
N ILE A 426 1.27 30.05 12.29
CA ILE A 426 2.35 29.07 12.44
C ILE A 426 3.66 29.78 12.78
N ALA A 427 4.01 30.86 12.08
CA ALA A 427 5.17 31.69 12.35
C ALA A 427 5.21 32.16 13.81
N ARG A 428 4.13 32.78 14.30
CA ARG A 428 4.00 33.18 15.71
C ARG A 428 4.09 32.01 16.68
N LYS A 429 3.43 30.88 16.39
CA LYS A 429 3.45 29.68 17.22
C LYS A 429 4.86 29.12 17.44
N PHE A 430 5.73 29.25 16.44
CA PHE A 430 7.12 28.78 16.50
C PHE A 430 8.13 29.89 16.73
N GLY A 431 7.70 31.14 16.95
CA GLY A 431 8.57 32.28 17.16
C GLY A 431 9.48 32.60 15.96
N VAL A 432 9.06 32.26 14.75
CA VAL A 432 9.81 32.50 13.51
C VAL A 432 9.17 33.60 12.69
N ASP A 433 9.99 34.42 12.03
CA ASP A 433 9.52 35.42 11.09
C ASP A 433 8.80 34.79 9.88
N LEU A 434 7.73 35.43 9.42
CA LEU A 434 6.87 34.93 8.35
C LEU A 434 7.63 34.80 7.02
N ASP A 435 8.44 35.79 6.67
CA ASP A 435 9.21 35.78 5.42
C ASP A 435 10.35 34.74 5.49
N THR A 436 10.90 34.51 6.69
CA THR A 436 11.87 33.44 6.95
C THR A 436 11.25 32.04 6.81
N LEU A 437 10.06 31.82 7.38
CA LEU A 437 9.32 30.57 7.23
C LEU A 437 8.96 30.31 5.75
N ARG A 438 8.61 31.36 4.99
CA ARG A 438 8.34 31.27 3.55
C ARG A 438 9.58 30.89 2.75
N ARG A 439 10.68 31.63 2.91
CA ARG A 439 11.94 31.35 2.19
C ARG A 439 12.43 29.93 2.46
N ARG A 440 12.35 29.47 3.70
CA ARG A 440 12.74 28.11 4.10
C ARG A 440 11.95 27.01 3.40
N ASN A 441 10.70 27.30 3.03
CA ASN A 441 9.81 26.36 2.36
C ASN A 441 9.62 26.66 0.87
N GLY A 442 10.47 27.51 0.27
CA GLY A 442 10.39 27.86 -1.15
C GLY A 442 9.10 28.60 -1.55
N MET A 443 8.44 29.27 -0.60
CA MET A 443 7.14 29.90 -0.82
C MET A 443 7.27 31.37 -1.24
N ARG A 444 6.45 31.79 -2.21
CA ARG A 444 6.31 33.19 -2.64
C ARG A 444 5.34 33.94 -1.72
N ARG A 445 5.30 35.28 -1.82
CA ARG A 445 4.42 36.11 -0.99
C ARG A 445 2.93 35.83 -1.17
N GLN A 446 2.50 35.37 -2.35
CA GLN A 446 1.11 34.96 -2.59
C GLN A 446 0.83 33.47 -2.29
N SER A 447 1.84 32.68 -1.88
CA SER A 447 1.64 31.25 -1.62
C SER A 447 0.67 31.03 -0.45
N ARG A 448 -0.36 30.22 -0.70
CA ARG A 448 -1.30 29.71 0.31
C ARG A 448 -0.76 28.42 0.91
N ILE A 449 -1.21 28.11 2.12
CA ILE A 449 -0.94 26.82 2.77
C ILE A 449 -2.23 26.05 2.98
N TYR A 450 -2.14 24.72 2.98
CA TYR A 450 -3.29 23.83 3.11
C TYR A 450 -3.13 22.86 4.27
N PRO A 451 -4.23 22.48 4.96
CA PRO A 451 -4.19 21.46 5.99
C PRO A 451 -3.58 20.14 5.49
N GLY A 452 -2.60 19.62 6.22
CA GLY A 452 -1.80 18.45 5.88
C GLY A 452 -0.48 18.75 5.18
N GLN A 453 -0.25 19.98 4.73
CA GLN A 453 1.04 20.40 4.18
C GLN A 453 2.13 20.39 5.26
N VAL A 454 3.33 19.94 4.94
CA VAL A 454 4.45 19.89 5.90
C VAL A 454 5.39 21.07 5.65
N LEU A 455 5.56 21.91 6.66
CA LEU A 455 6.50 23.02 6.66
C LEU A 455 7.75 22.66 7.45
N ALA A 456 8.92 22.99 6.92
CA ALA A 456 10.16 23.06 7.67
C ALA A 456 10.16 24.38 8.47
N ILE A 457 10.10 24.26 9.80
CA ILE A 457 10.27 25.38 10.72
C ILE A 457 11.78 25.66 10.81
N PRO A 458 12.24 26.89 10.47
CA PRO A 458 13.63 27.30 10.52
C PRO A 458 14.35 26.96 11.83
#